data_AF-A0A956K869-F1
#
_entry.id   AF-A0A956K869-F1
#
_cell.length_a   1.000
_cell.length_b   1.000
_cell.length_c   1.000
_cell.angle_alpha   90.00
_cell.angle_beta   90.00
_cell.angle_gamma   90.00
#
_symmetry.space_group_name_H-M   'P 1'
#
loop_
_entity.id
_entity.type
_entity.pdbx_description
1 polymer ?
#
loop_
_entity_poly.entity_id
_entity_poly.type
_entity_poly.pdbx_seq_one_letter_code
_entity_poly.pdbx_strand_id
1 'polypeptide(L)'
;PDHVDSTEIETGAYVHTNHCLVPEHQAIEGDTPFASSHARQDRLEHLIADDLGSADLAAATRWLADQANGENAISRTDFNGISSNGSVVMEPQSGSIRACHGPAHLSDVKWIDLRTSGPA
;
A
#
# COMPACT_ATOMS: atom_id res chain seq x y z
N PRO A 1 5.78 -26.34 -5.55
CA PRO A 1 5.72 -25.26 -6.55
C PRO A 1 7.15 -24.70 -6.70
N ASP A 2 7.83 -25.09 -7.77
CA ASP A 2 9.28 -24.90 -7.92
C ASP A 2 9.62 -23.62 -8.72
N HIS A 3 8.60 -22.79 -8.93
CA HIS A 3 8.70 -21.53 -9.63
C HIS A 3 8.67 -20.39 -8.61
N VAL A 4 9.79 -19.70 -8.49
CA VAL A 4 9.89 -18.40 -7.83
C VAL A 4 10.50 -17.46 -8.86
N ASP A 5 9.66 -16.84 -9.67
CA ASP A 5 10.11 -15.67 -10.44
C ASP A 5 10.25 -14.51 -9.46
N SER A 6 11.50 -14.18 -9.13
CA SER A 6 11.83 -12.98 -8.36
C SER A 6 12.42 -11.94 -9.29
N THR A 7 11.86 -10.73 -9.28
CA THR A 7 12.50 -9.56 -9.86
C THR A 7 13.18 -8.80 -8.74
N GLU A 8 14.51 -8.72 -8.77
CA GLU A 8 15.27 -7.88 -7.85
C GLU A 8 15.10 -6.41 -8.24
N ILE A 9 14.82 -5.56 -7.25
CA ILE A 9 14.70 -4.12 -7.43
C ILE A 9 15.93 -3.48 -6.80
N GLU A 10 16.93 -3.15 -7.61
CA GLU A 10 18.17 -2.51 -7.14
C GLU A 10 17.97 -1.02 -6.84
N THR A 11 17.11 -0.35 -7.61
CA THR A 11 16.80 1.07 -7.46
C THR A 11 15.33 1.35 -7.77
N GLY A 12 14.72 2.29 -7.04
CA GLY A 12 13.36 2.74 -7.26
C GLY A 12 12.36 2.09 -6.31
N ALA A 13 11.10 2.01 -6.74
CA ALA A 13 10.00 1.46 -5.97
C ALA A 13 9.21 0.45 -6.79
N TYR A 14 8.69 -0.56 -6.11
CA TYR A 14 7.77 -1.53 -6.67
C TYR A 14 6.40 -1.33 -6.04
N VAL A 15 5.41 -1.02 -6.88
CA VAL A 15 4.02 -0.82 -6.46
C VAL A 15 3.18 -1.95 -7.05
N HIS A 16 2.31 -2.53 -6.22
CA HIS A 16 1.39 -3.56 -6.65
C HIS A 16 0.05 -3.38 -5.95
N THR A 17 -1.04 -3.53 -6.69
CA THR A 17 -2.40 -3.45 -6.14
C THR A 17 -3.10 -4.81 -6.25
N ASN A 18 -4.27 -4.88 -6.87
CA ASN A 18 -5.10 -6.09 -6.91
C ASN A 18 -5.22 -6.67 -8.33
N HIS A 19 -4.34 -6.27 -9.24
CA HIS A 19 -4.28 -6.79 -10.60
C HIS A 19 -2.91 -7.37 -10.89
N CYS A 20 -2.86 -8.36 -11.78
CA CYS A 20 -1.61 -8.94 -12.22
C CYS A 20 -0.77 -7.92 -13.00
N LEU A 21 0.52 -7.81 -12.67
CA LEU A 21 1.49 -6.99 -13.43
C LEU A 21 2.33 -7.82 -14.42
N VAL A 22 2.50 -9.10 -14.14
CA VAL A 22 3.27 -10.03 -14.97
C VAL A 22 2.37 -10.52 -16.12
N PRO A 23 2.79 -10.39 -17.39
CA PRO A 23 1.96 -10.76 -18.55
C PRO A 23 1.44 -12.19 -18.51
N GLU A 24 2.27 -13.13 -18.05
CA GLU A 24 1.90 -14.55 -17.90
C GLU A 24 0.78 -14.75 -16.88
N HIS A 25 0.78 -13.95 -15.80
CA HIS A 25 -0.28 -13.97 -14.78
C HIS A 25 -1.55 -13.27 -15.28
N GLN A 26 -1.41 -12.16 -16.01
CA GLN A 26 -2.54 -11.49 -16.64
C GLN A 26 -3.29 -12.41 -17.62
N ALA A 27 -2.55 -13.27 -18.35
CA ALA A 27 -3.14 -14.23 -19.28
C ALA A 27 -4.03 -15.29 -18.62
N ILE A 28 -3.85 -15.54 -17.32
CA ILE A 28 -4.64 -16.51 -16.53
C ILE A 28 -5.51 -15.84 -15.46
N GLU A 29 -5.51 -14.50 -15.37
CA GLU A 29 -6.31 -13.74 -14.43
C GLU A 29 -7.79 -13.94 -14.77
N GLY A 30 -8.56 -14.49 -13.82
CA GLY A 30 -9.93 -14.92 -14.07
C GLY A 30 -10.92 -13.76 -14.25
N ASP A 31 -10.86 -12.79 -13.33
CA ASP A 31 -11.72 -11.61 -13.36
C ASP A 31 -10.95 -10.39 -13.86
N THR A 32 -11.58 -9.57 -14.70
CA THR A 32 -10.98 -8.29 -15.10
C THR A 32 -10.78 -7.39 -13.87
N PRO A 33 -9.59 -6.84 -13.65
CA PRO A 33 -9.35 -5.92 -12.57
C PRO A 33 -10.30 -4.72 -12.57
N PHE A 34 -10.80 -4.35 -11.40
CA PHE A 34 -11.57 -3.12 -11.26
C PHE A 34 -10.70 -1.89 -11.54
N ALA A 35 -11.29 -0.84 -12.12
CA ALA A 35 -10.61 0.43 -12.41
C ALA A 35 -9.89 1.03 -11.19
N SER A 36 -10.39 0.77 -9.98
CA SER A 36 -9.76 1.18 -8.72
C SER A 36 -8.39 0.56 -8.48
N SER A 37 -8.09 -0.60 -9.07
CA SER A 37 -6.78 -1.27 -8.97
C SER A 37 -5.70 -0.47 -9.69
N HIS A 38 -5.98 -0.07 -10.94
CA HIS A 38 -5.08 0.77 -11.74
C HIS A 38 -4.95 2.17 -11.15
N ALA A 39 -6.08 2.83 -10.82
CA ALA A 39 -6.05 4.18 -10.27
C ALA A 39 -5.25 4.31 -8.96
N ARG A 40 -5.27 3.29 -8.09
CA ARG A 40 -4.45 3.26 -6.87
C ARG A 40 -2.98 3.05 -7.15
N GLN A 41 -2.65 2.21 -8.14
CA GLN A 41 -1.28 1.99 -8.54
C GLN A 41 -0.69 3.29 -9.08
N ASP A 42 -1.34 3.90 -10.07
CA ASP A 42 -0.91 5.17 -10.67
C ASP A 42 -0.74 6.24 -9.58
N ARG A 43 -1.69 6.34 -8.65
CA ARG A 43 -1.62 7.32 -7.56
C ARG A 43 -0.43 7.08 -6.64
N LEU A 44 -0.19 5.83 -6.24
CA LEU A 44 0.88 5.50 -5.32
C LEU A 44 2.27 5.66 -5.97
N GLU A 45 2.40 5.31 -7.26
CA GLU A 45 3.61 5.58 -8.04
C GLU A 45 3.93 7.07 -8.10
N HIS A 46 2.94 7.93 -8.35
CA HIS A 46 3.13 9.39 -8.32
C HIS A 46 3.54 9.90 -6.95
N LEU A 47 2.87 9.46 -5.88
CA LEU A 47 3.22 9.88 -4.50
C LEU A 47 4.66 9.51 -4.13
N ILE A 48 5.12 8.33 -4.52
CA ILE A 48 6.49 7.88 -4.27
C ILE A 48 7.49 8.66 -5.12
N ALA A 49 7.15 8.94 -6.39
CA ALA A 49 8.00 9.74 -7.28
C ALA A 49 8.13 11.19 -6.78
N ASP A 50 7.05 11.78 -6.27
CA ASP A 50 7.04 13.13 -5.70
C ASP A 50 7.91 13.24 -4.42
N ASP A 51 7.96 12.16 -3.63
CA ASP A 51 8.76 12.07 -2.39
C ASP A 51 10.16 11.44 -2.63
N LEU A 52 10.66 11.41 -3.87
CA LEU A 52 11.96 10.82 -4.20
C LEU A 52 13.10 11.47 -3.40
N GLY A 53 13.84 10.65 -2.65
CA GLY A 53 14.92 11.12 -1.76
C GLY A 53 14.46 11.47 -0.33
N SER A 54 13.15 11.44 -0.06
CA SER A 54 12.53 11.66 1.26
C SER A 54 11.49 10.59 1.62
N ALA A 55 11.63 9.40 1.03
CA ALA A 55 10.80 8.22 1.29
C ALA A 55 11.06 7.61 2.69
N ASP A 56 10.68 8.34 3.74
CA ASP A 56 10.80 7.89 5.12
C ASP A 56 9.50 7.24 5.64
N LEU A 57 9.55 6.79 6.89
CA LEU A 57 8.42 6.15 7.56
C LEU A 57 7.17 7.05 7.63
N ALA A 58 7.35 8.36 7.78
CA ALA A 58 6.23 9.30 7.77
C ALA A 58 5.65 9.46 6.36
N ALA A 59 6.47 9.45 5.32
CA ALA A 59 6.04 9.47 3.92
C ALA A 59 5.17 8.27 3.59
N ALA A 60 5.66 7.07 3.91
CA ALA A 60 4.91 5.84 3.70
C ALA A 60 3.55 5.83 4.44
N THR A 61 3.49 6.33 5.68
CA THR A 61 2.23 6.51 6.40
C THR A 61 1.28 7.47 5.68
N ARG A 62 1.79 8.61 5.15
CA ARG A 62 0.97 9.56 4.38
C ARG A 62 0.44 8.94 3.09
N TRP A 63 1.25 8.17 2.37
CA TRP A 63 0.82 7.53 1.12
C TRP A 63 -0.35 6.56 1.36
N LEU A 64 -0.30 5.77 2.43
CA LEU A 64 -1.39 4.86 2.82
C LEU A 64 -2.63 5.57 3.37
N ALA A 65 -2.49 6.83 3.77
CA ALA A 65 -3.57 7.72 4.19
C ALA A 65 -4.13 8.59 3.05
N ASP A 66 -3.63 8.44 1.81
CA ASP A 66 -4.07 9.26 0.70
C ASP A 66 -5.53 8.97 0.31
N GLN A 67 -6.32 10.05 0.22
CA GLN A 67 -7.75 10.03 -0.10
C GLN A 67 -8.04 10.56 -1.52
N ALA A 68 -7.02 10.79 -2.35
CA ALA A 68 -7.25 11.27 -3.70
C ALA A 68 -7.99 10.22 -4.53
N ASN A 69 -8.67 10.64 -5.61
CA ASN A 69 -9.46 9.78 -6.51
C ASN A 69 -10.79 9.25 -5.95
N GLY A 70 -11.30 9.82 -4.86
CA GLY A 70 -12.65 9.56 -4.34
C GLY A 70 -12.87 8.07 -4.02
N GLU A 71 -13.83 7.44 -4.68
CA GLU A 71 -14.12 6.00 -4.52
C GLU A 71 -12.93 5.09 -4.85
N ASN A 72 -12.01 5.56 -5.71
CA ASN A 72 -10.81 4.83 -6.11
C ASN A 72 -9.60 5.16 -5.23
N ALA A 73 -9.79 5.80 -4.08
CA ALA A 73 -8.69 6.17 -3.18
C ALA A 73 -7.95 4.97 -2.60
N ILE A 74 -6.69 5.22 -2.21
CA ILE A 74 -5.83 4.27 -1.49
C ILE A 74 -6.43 4.01 -0.10
N SER A 75 -6.73 5.08 0.63
CA SER A 75 -7.40 5.05 1.91
C SER A 75 -8.85 5.48 1.74
N ARG A 76 -9.79 4.56 1.97
CA ARG A 76 -11.22 4.83 1.75
C ARG A 76 -12.11 4.26 2.85
N THR A 77 -13.27 4.89 2.99
CA THR A 77 -14.38 4.45 3.85
C THR A 77 -15.59 4.11 3.00
N ASP A 78 -16.25 3.01 3.35
CA ASP A 78 -17.59 2.64 2.89
C ASP A 78 -17.80 2.58 1.36
N PHE A 79 -16.79 2.13 0.61
CA PHE A 79 -16.97 1.89 -0.82
C PHE A 79 -17.60 0.51 -1.03
N ASN A 80 -18.88 0.47 -1.37
CA ASN A 80 -19.67 -0.76 -1.51
C ASN A 80 -19.61 -1.66 -0.25
N GLY A 81 -19.63 -1.05 0.94
CA GLY A 81 -19.50 -1.76 2.22
C GLY A 81 -18.07 -2.24 2.53
N ILE A 82 -17.08 -1.82 1.75
CA ILE A 82 -15.67 -2.18 1.93
C ILE A 82 -14.84 -0.92 2.24
N SER A 83 -14.18 -0.95 3.39
CA SER A 83 -13.25 0.09 3.84
C SER A 83 -11.80 -0.42 3.86
N SER A 84 -10.83 0.49 3.88
CA SER A 84 -9.47 0.14 4.25
C SER A 84 -9.45 -0.29 5.73
N ASN A 85 -9.16 -1.57 6.01
CA ASN A 85 -9.30 -2.13 7.36
C ASN A 85 -8.07 -1.92 8.26
N GLY A 86 -6.95 -1.50 7.68
CA GLY A 86 -5.70 -1.29 8.39
C GLY A 86 -4.57 -0.99 7.41
N SER A 87 -3.43 -0.63 7.96
CA SER A 87 -2.23 -0.34 7.18
C SER A 87 -0.99 -0.70 7.98
N VAL A 88 0.06 -1.12 7.29
CA VAL A 88 1.35 -1.47 7.89
C VAL A 88 2.46 -0.82 7.08
N VAL A 89 3.41 -0.20 7.78
CA VAL A 89 4.64 0.37 7.23
C VAL A 89 5.81 -0.25 7.95
N MET A 90 6.78 -0.76 7.19
CA MET A 90 8.00 -1.37 7.71
C MET A 90 9.20 -0.59 7.22
N GLU A 91 10.11 -0.23 8.13
CA GLU A 91 11.38 0.42 7.82
C GLU A 91 12.52 -0.57 8.10
N PRO A 92 13.10 -1.23 7.08
CA PRO A 92 14.07 -2.29 7.28
C PRO A 92 15.33 -1.84 8.03
N GLN A 93 15.79 -0.61 7.80
CA GLN A 93 17.04 -0.09 8.38
C GLN A 93 17.00 0.01 9.91
N SER A 94 15.92 0.54 10.46
CA SER A 94 15.68 0.59 11.92
C SER A 94 15.03 -0.69 12.44
N GLY A 95 14.41 -1.45 11.54
CA GLY A 95 13.56 -2.59 11.84
C GLY A 95 12.21 -2.20 12.44
N SER A 96 11.80 -0.93 12.43
CA SER A 96 10.49 -0.48 12.92
C SER A 96 9.34 -1.03 12.08
N ILE A 97 8.23 -1.36 12.75
CA ILE A 97 6.99 -1.83 12.10
C ILE A 97 5.85 -1.01 12.69
N ARG A 98 5.32 -0.06 11.92
CA ARG A 98 4.15 0.73 12.31
C ARG A 98 2.90 0.13 11.71
N ALA A 99 1.86 -0.03 12.52
CA ALA A 99 0.57 -0.52 12.07
C ALA A 99 -0.57 0.32 12.64
N CYS A 100 -1.67 0.38 11.90
CA CYS A 100 -2.93 0.94 12.38
C CYS A 100 -4.11 0.03 12.01
N HIS A 101 -5.14 0.05 12.85
CA HIS A 101 -6.42 -0.59 12.58
C HIS A 101 -7.42 0.47 12.10
N GLY A 102 -8.14 0.17 11.03
CA GLY A 102 -8.99 1.11 10.31
C GLY A 102 -8.28 1.91 9.22
N PRO A 103 -9.01 2.77 8.49
CA PRO A 103 -8.46 3.57 7.41
C PRO A 103 -7.44 4.59 7.93
N ALA A 104 -6.21 4.52 7.41
CA ALA A 104 -5.07 5.32 7.88
C ALA A 104 -5.29 6.85 7.87
N HIS A 105 -6.28 7.33 7.12
CA HIS A 105 -6.59 8.74 6.95
C HIS A 105 -7.53 9.32 8.02
N LEU A 106 -8.13 8.49 8.86
CA LEU A 106 -9.02 8.95 9.92
C LEU A 106 -8.21 9.53 11.09
N SER A 107 -8.72 10.61 11.69
CA SER A 107 -8.03 11.35 12.75
C SER A 107 -7.95 10.63 14.09
N ASP A 108 -8.82 9.66 14.33
CA ASP A 108 -8.88 8.83 15.53
C ASP A 108 -8.06 7.54 15.41
N VAL A 109 -7.51 7.25 14.23
CA VAL A 109 -6.69 6.06 14.00
C VAL A 109 -5.30 6.24 14.59
N LYS A 110 -4.96 5.36 15.53
CA LYS A 110 -3.66 5.35 16.20
C LYS A 110 -2.68 4.41 15.47
N TRP A 111 -1.55 4.97 15.06
CA TRP A 111 -0.40 4.17 14.64
C TRP A 111 0.39 3.68 15.86
N ILE A 112 0.64 2.38 15.92
CA ILE A 112 1.45 1.74 16.96
C ILE A 112 2.72 1.17 16.34
N ASP A 113 3.84 1.24 17.05
CA ASP A 113 5.07 0.52 16.68
C ASP A 113 5.01 -0.87 17.31
N LEU A 114 4.86 -1.91 16.49
CA LEU A 114 4.68 -3.30 16.93
C LEU A 114 5.90 -3.89 17.64
N ARG A 115 7.07 -3.23 17.57
CA ARG A 115 8.27 -3.69 18.28
C ARG A 115 8.42 -3.09 19.66
N THR A 116 7.87 -1.91 19.89
CA THR A 116 7.92 -1.23 21.19
C THR A 116 6.61 -1.35 21.95
N SER A 117 5.52 -1.67 21.26
CA SER A 117 4.23 -1.99 21.88
C SER A 117 4.34 -3.40 22.44
N GLY A 118 4.59 -3.52 23.75
CA GLY A 118 4.43 -4.79 24.45
C GLY A 118 3.01 -5.35 24.25
N PRO A 119 2.75 -6.63 24.58
CA PRO A 119 1.40 -7.19 24.52
C PRO A 119 0.45 -6.29 25.34
N ALA A 120 -0.67 -5.93 24.71
CA ALA A 120 -1.76 -5.16 25.34
C ALA A 120 -2.40 -5.95 26.47
#